data_AF-B9WAT7-F1
#
_entry.id   AF-B9WAT7-F1
#
_cell.length_a   1.000
_cell.length_b   1.000
_cell.length_c   1.000
_cell.angle_alpha   90.00
_cell.angle_beta   90.00
_cell.angle_gamma   90.00
#
_symmetry.space_group_name_H-M   'P 1'
#
loop_
_entity.id
_entity.type
_entity.pdbx_description
1 polymer ?
#
loop_
_entity_poly.entity_id
_entity_poly.type
_entity_poly.pdbx_seq_one_letter_code
_entity_poly.pdbx_strand_id
1 'polypeptide(L)'
;MTKKNVQRDILSMFGNSISKNSKIKKPSVTKNTPNTISKELLRQNLNNSNPTFASNWTIKQTFLIQNISIKYGDTKAVSLIKVAAFDLDGTLISTKSGGTFSKGPSDWKWWNDKVLDKLKDLYNNNYLIVIFSNQGGVVATPSSKSYLNFTAKLNSIAEELKAHNILERISIYAAPKKPSVKSRNSSISTISEEMHAKMRKPETGMWDTFLLDLKKNGITQDIDYMDSFFVGDAAGRSKDFSDSDVLFSKNINLKFITPEELFT
;
A
#
# COMPACT_ATOMS: atom_id res chain seq x y z
N MET A 1 -31.31 -43.16 31.32
CA MET A 1 -32.26 -43.55 32.39
C MET A 1 -31.52 -44.53 33.28
N THR A 2 -31.33 -44.42 34.61
CA THR A 2 -31.99 -43.60 35.65
C THR A 2 -31.09 -43.61 36.92
N LYS A 3 -30.76 -42.40 37.41
CA LYS A 3 -30.64 -41.90 38.81
C LYS A 3 -30.12 -42.75 40.00
N LYS A 4 -29.16 -42.10 40.70
CA LYS A 4 -29.11 -41.67 42.13
C LYS A 4 -28.48 -42.54 43.25
N ASN A 5 -27.45 -41.91 43.84
CA ASN A 5 -27.00 -41.79 45.25
C ASN A 5 -27.84 -42.39 46.38
N VAL A 6 -27.13 -42.87 47.44
CA VAL A 6 -27.16 -42.51 48.90
C VAL A 6 -25.94 -43.22 49.54
N GLN A 7 -24.87 -42.57 50.04
CA GLN A 7 -24.62 -41.79 51.27
C GLN A 7 -24.67 -42.58 52.62
N ARG A 8 -23.59 -42.45 53.43
CA ARG A 8 -23.48 -42.49 54.91
C ARG A 8 -21.99 -42.27 55.25
N ASP A 9 -21.55 -41.08 55.65
CA ASP A 9 -21.60 -40.43 56.97
C ASP A 9 -20.77 -41.12 58.07
N ILE A 10 -19.81 -40.40 58.67
CA ILE A 10 -19.88 -39.85 60.05
C ILE A 10 -18.54 -39.16 60.40
N LEU A 11 -18.60 -37.84 60.55
CA LEU A 11 -18.18 -37.04 61.70
C LEU A 11 -16.88 -37.37 62.49
N SER A 12 -16.01 -36.35 62.57
CA SER A 12 -15.10 -35.92 63.67
C SER A 12 -13.68 -35.70 63.11
N MET A 13 -13.06 -34.53 63.24
CA MET A 13 -12.88 -33.72 64.44
C MET A 13 -12.59 -32.23 64.08
N PHE A 14 -13.35 -31.31 64.70
CA PHE A 14 -13.03 -29.93 65.17
C PHE A 14 -12.06 -29.03 64.34
N GLY A 15 -12.30 -27.74 64.06
CA GLY A 15 -13.17 -26.72 64.65
C GLY A 15 -12.38 -25.42 64.92
N ASN A 16 -12.91 -24.30 64.41
CA ASN A 16 -12.74 -22.89 64.81
C ASN A 16 -11.63 -21.95 64.25
N SER A 17 -12.17 -20.84 63.73
CA SER A 17 -11.73 -19.45 63.53
C SER A 17 -10.52 -18.88 64.28
N ILE A 18 -9.82 -17.91 63.65
CA ILE A 18 -9.55 -16.52 64.12
C ILE A 18 -8.45 -15.85 63.24
N SER A 19 -8.69 -14.61 62.82
CA SER A 19 -7.75 -13.72 62.12
C SER A 19 -6.67 -13.14 63.04
N LYS A 20 -5.45 -12.85 62.54
CA LYS A 20 -4.57 -11.79 63.08
C LYS A 20 -3.47 -11.33 62.09
N ASN A 21 -3.31 -10.02 62.01
CA ASN A 21 -2.20 -9.24 61.42
C ASN A 21 -0.81 -9.68 61.92
N SER A 22 0.24 -9.50 61.11
CA SER A 22 1.39 -8.65 61.47
C SER A 22 2.45 -8.51 60.35
N LYS A 23 3.14 -7.36 60.42
CA LYS A 23 4.10 -6.73 59.49
C LYS A 23 5.46 -7.42 59.47
N ILE A 24 6.26 -7.21 58.41
CA ILE A 24 7.72 -6.85 58.46
C ILE A 24 8.13 -6.09 57.17
N LYS A 25 9.04 -5.13 57.34
CA LYS A 25 9.43 -3.99 56.49
C LYS A 25 10.42 -4.30 55.35
N LYS A 26 10.38 -3.43 54.31
CA LYS A 26 11.42 -3.15 53.29
C LYS A 26 12.73 -2.59 53.91
N PRO A 27 13.88 -2.79 53.23
CA PRO A 27 14.94 -1.78 53.13
C PRO A 27 14.86 -0.99 51.83
N SER A 28 15.14 0.30 51.95
CA SER A 28 15.25 1.32 50.90
C SER A 28 16.67 1.42 50.36
N VAL A 29 16.85 1.61 49.04
CA VAL A 29 17.98 2.39 48.49
C VAL A 29 17.47 3.22 47.31
N THR A 30 17.50 4.53 47.50
CA THR A 30 17.38 5.56 46.48
C THR A 30 18.74 5.80 45.83
N LYS A 31 18.81 5.81 44.49
CA LYS A 31 19.76 6.64 43.73
C LYS A 31 19.07 7.17 42.47
N ASN A 32 18.95 8.50 42.42
CA ASN A 32 18.54 9.30 41.27
C ASN A 32 19.64 9.32 40.21
N THR A 33 19.29 9.20 38.92
CA THR A 33 19.96 9.85 37.77
C THR A 33 19.05 9.72 36.52
N PRO A 34 19.22 10.56 35.47
CA PRO A 34 18.15 11.39 34.92
C PRO A 34 17.48 10.74 33.70
N ASN A 35 16.19 10.43 33.86
CA ASN A 35 15.36 9.77 32.84
C ASN A 35 14.87 10.73 31.72
N THR A 36 15.45 11.93 31.63
CA THR A 36 15.06 12.99 30.68
C THR A 36 15.94 12.95 29.43
N ILE A 37 17.25 12.71 29.59
CA ILE A 37 18.23 12.69 28.49
C ILE A 37 17.94 11.55 27.52
N SER A 38 17.53 10.37 28.01
CA SER A 38 17.20 9.22 27.15
C SER A 38 15.92 9.42 26.34
N LYS A 39 14.90 10.08 26.90
CA LYS A 39 13.66 10.40 26.17
C LYS A 39 13.85 11.52 25.16
N GLU A 40 14.73 12.48 25.45
CA GLU A 40 15.06 13.57 24.54
C GLU A 40 15.97 13.09 23.41
N LEU A 41 16.95 12.22 23.65
CA LEU A 41 17.72 11.52 22.60
C LEU A 41 16.85 10.56 21.77
N LEU A 42 15.89 9.85 22.38
CA LEU A 42 14.91 9.05 21.65
C LEU A 42 13.99 9.93 20.78
N ARG A 43 13.57 11.10 21.26
CA ARG A 43 12.77 12.06 20.49
C ARG A 43 13.57 12.75 19.39
N GLN A 44 14.85 13.06 19.63
CA GLN A 44 15.74 13.64 18.63
C GLN A 44 16.07 12.64 17.51
N ASN A 45 16.20 11.34 17.81
CA ASN A 45 16.38 10.29 16.80
C ASN A 45 15.12 9.98 15.97
N LEU A 46 13.92 10.24 16.51
CA LEU A 46 12.66 10.11 15.76
C LEU A 46 12.40 11.26 14.79
N ASN A 47 13.08 12.40 14.98
CA ASN A 47 12.87 13.62 14.18
C ASN A 47 13.92 13.82 13.08
N ASN A 48 14.95 12.96 12.99
CA ASN A 48 16.03 13.05 12.00
C ASN A 48 16.02 11.94 10.94
N SER A 49 14.98 11.11 10.89
CA SER A 49 14.86 10.16 9.78
C SER A 49 14.32 10.89 8.56
N ASN A 50 15.15 11.02 7.52
CA ASN A 50 14.66 11.36 6.19
C ASN A 50 13.49 10.42 5.84
N PRO A 51 12.40 10.95 5.24
CA PRO A 51 11.24 10.13 4.91
C PRO A 51 11.65 8.96 4.00
N THR A 52 11.32 7.75 4.43
CA THR A 52 11.50 6.52 3.64
C THR A 52 10.27 6.30 2.75
N PHE A 53 10.40 5.47 1.72
CA PHE A 53 9.26 5.05 0.90
C PHE A 53 8.13 4.47 1.77
N ALA A 54 8.46 3.64 2.76
CA ALA A 54 7.48 3.02 3.66
C ALA A 54 6.73 4.03 4.55
N SER A 55 7.31 5.21 4.83
CA SER A 55 6.65 6.27 5.59
C SER A 55 5.87 7.27 4.72
N ASN A 56 5.94 7.15 3.39
CA ASN A 56 5.38 8.12 2.44
C ASN A 56 3.96 7.75 1.93
N TRP A 57 3.34 6.73 2.52
CA TRP A 57 1.97 6.36 2.17
C TRP A 57 0.98 7.44 2.60
N THR A 58 0.11 7.84 1.68
CA THR A 58 -0.99 8.77 1.94
C THR A 58 -2.31 8.18 1.46
N ILE A 59 -3.40 8.56 2.11
CA ILE A 59 -4.75 8.16 1.75
C ILE A 59 -5.58 9.42 1.50
N LYS A 60 -6.17 9.56 0.32
CA LYS A 60 -7.17 10.60 0.04
C LYS A 60 -8.55 10.02 0.32
N GLN A 61 -9.09 10.40 1.49
CA GLN A 61 -10.36 9.91 2.03
C GLN A 61 -10.44 8.37 2.05
N THR A 62 -11.30 7.78 1.22
CA THR A 62 -11.46 6.34 1.13
C THR A 62 -11.22 5.79 -0.27
N PHE A 63 -10.93 6.63 -1.27
CA PHE A 63 -10.95 6.28 -2.69
C PHE A 63 -9.57 6.28 -3.37
N LEU A 64 -8.51 6.66 -2.66
CA LEU A 64 -7.15 6.61 -3.21
C LEU A 64 -6.12 6.37 -2.12
N ILE A 65 -5.26 5.39 -2.35
CA ILE A 65 -4.01 5.18 -1.61
C ILE A 65 -2.87 5.52 -2.58
N GLN A 66 -1.91 6.33 -2.14
CA GLN A 66 -0.80 6.73 -3.01
C GLN A 66 0.54 6.80 -2.26
N ASN A 67 1.62 6.59 -3.00
CA ASN A 67 3.00 6.81 -2.58
C ASN A 67 3.74 7.50 -3.71
N ILE A 68 4.30 8.68 -3.45
CA ILE A 68 4.83 9.56 -4.49
C ILE A 68 6.35 9.59 -4.38
N SER A 69 7.04 9.06 -5.38
CA SER A 69 8.48 9.24 -5.54
C SER A 69 8.73 9.87 -6.91
N ILE A 70 9.02 11.18 -6.87
CA ILE A 70 9.21 12.01 -8.05
C ILE A 70 10.52 12.78 -7.85
N LYS A 71 11.65 12.13 -8.16
CA LYS A 71 12.94 12.79 -8.39
C LYS A 71 13.25 12.79 -9.87
N TYR A 72 12.68 13.76 -10.58
CA TYR A 72 13.07 14.01 -11.96
C TYR A 72 14.41 14.74 -11.97
N GLY A 73 15.33 14.33 -12.84
CA GLY A 73 16.62 15.02 -13.01
C GLY A 73 16.43 16.48 -13.42
N ASP A 74 17.51 17.26 -13.44
CA ASP A 74 17.48 18.72 -13.64
C ASP A 74 16.48 19.14 -14.73
N THR A 75 15.33 19.65 -14.28
CA THR A 75 14.11 19.90 -15.09
C THR A 75 14.30 21.01 -16.11
N LYS A 76 15.43 21.73 -16.05
CA LYS A 76 15.75 22.85 -16.94
C LYS A 76 16.16 22.43 -18.35
N ALA A 77 16.52 21.16 -18.56
CA ALA A 77 17.03 20.68 -19.85
C ALA A 77 16.00 19.92 -20.71
N VAL A 78 14.85 19.52 -20.15
CA VAL A 78 13.88 18.66 -20.86
C VAL A 78 12.57 19.42 -21.06
N SER A 79 12.09 19.50 -22.31
CA SER A 79 10.85 20.22 -22.67
C SER A 79 9.58 19.42 -22.39
N LEU A 80 9.65 18.08 -22.45
CA LEU A 80 8.55 17.16 -22.23
C LEU A 80 8.95 16.00 -21.30
N ILE A 81 7.97 15.42 -20.62
CA ILE A 81 8.15 14.32 -19.66
C ILE A 81 7.67 13.01 -20.29
N LYS A 82 8.55 12.00 -20.29
CA LYS A 82 8.17 10.64 -20.70
C LYS A 82 7.65 9.86 -19.50
N VAL A 83 6.53 9.16 -19.69
CA VAL A 83 5.86 8.37 -18.64
C VAL A 83 5.68 6.92 -19.09
N ALA A 84 6.18 5.99 -18.28
CA ALA A 84 5.92 4.58 -18.40
C ALA A 84 4.95 4.19 -17.28
N ALA A 85 3.68 4.04 -17.64
CA ALA A 85 2.63 3.71 -16.71
C ALA A 85 2.33 2.20 -16.73
N PHE A 86 2.01 1.62 -15.58
CA PHE A 86 1.84 0.18 -15.43
C PHE A 86 0.62 -0.15 -14.56
N ASP A 87 -0.08 -1.23 -14.86
CA ASP A 87 -0.78 -2.01 -13.84
C ASP A 87 0.23 -2.75 -12.92
N LEU A 88 -0.25 -3.29 -11.81
CA LEU A 88 0.55 -4.03 -10.85
C LEU A 88 0.37 -5.55 -11.00
N ASP A 89 -0.83 -6.06 -10.69
CA ASP A 89 -1.08 -7.48 -10.43
C ASP A 89 -1.46 -8.17 -11.74
N GLY A 90 -0.57 -9.00 -12.29
CA GLY A 90 -0.71 -9.56 -13.64
C GLY A 90 0.18 -8.88 -14.68
N THR A 91 0.79 -7.74 -14.32
CA THR A 91 1.65 -6.93 -15.19
C THR A 91 3.09 -6.84 -14.70
N LEU A 92 3.35 -6.16 -13.57
CA LEU A 92 4.69 -6.07 -13.00
C LEU A 92 5.01 -7.29 -12.12
N ILE A 93 3.99 -7.80 -11.43
CA ILE A 93 4.12 -8.92 -10.51
C ILE A 93 3.08 -10.01 -10.82
N SER A 94 3.40 -11.23 -10.39
CA SER A 94 2.44 -12.34 -10.31
C SER A 94 2.50 -12.95 -8.91
N THR A 95 1.51 -13.77 -8.54
CA THR A 95 1.53 -14.47 -7.26
C THR A 95 2.59 -15.57 -7.28
N LYS A 96 3.32 -15.71 -6.18
CA LYS A 96 4.29 -16.81 -6.02
C LYS A 96 3.55 -18.15 -5.87
N SER A 97 2.37 -18.13 -5.27
CA SER A 97 1.52 -19.29 -5.02
C SER A 97 0.76 -19.81 -6.24
N GLY A 98 0.74 -19.05 -7.35
CA GLY A 98 -0.02 -19.37 -8.56
C GLY A 98 -1.52 -19.11 -8.47
N GLY A 99 -2.00 -18.52 -7.37
CA GLY A 99 -3.40 -18.09 -7.24
C GLY A 99 -3.69 -16.81 -8.01
N THR A 100 -4.95 -16.59 -8.39
CA THR A 100 -5.39 -15.33 -9.02
C THR A 100 -5.20 -14.13 -8.09
N PHE A 101 -5.39 -14.34 -6.78
CA PHE A 101 -5.21 -13.30 -5.76
C PHE A 101 -4.11 -13.70 -4.78
N SER A 102 -3.32 -12.72 -4.36
CA SER A 102 -2.24 -12.89 -3.40
C SER A 102 -2.76 -13.34 -2.03
N LYS A 103 -2.14 -14.36 -1.43
CA LYS A 103 -2.51 -14.90 -0.10
C LYS A 103 -1.94 -14.08 1.07
N GLY A 104 -1.02 -13.15 0.81
CA GLY A 104 -0.36 -12.35 1.83
C GLY A 104 0.72 -11.44 1.26
N PRO A 105 1.33 -10.58 2.09
CA PRO A 105 2.26 -9.55 1.62
C PRO A 105 3.53 -10.10 0.94
N SER A 106 3.92 -11.34 1.22
CA SER A 106 5.07 -12.02 0.61
C SER A 106 4.70 -12.92 -0.58
N ASP A 107 3.42 -13.04 -0.91
CA ASP A 107 2.95 -13.87 -2.03
C ASP A 107 2.95 -13.06 -3.33
N TRP A 108 4.16 -12.69 -3.76
CA TRP A 108 4.44 -12.04 -5.03
C TRP A 108 5.80 -12.48 -5.57
N LYS A 109 5.98 -12.35 -6.88
CA LYS A 109 7.24 -12.42 -7.61
C LYS A 109 7.16 -11.48 -8.81
N TRP A 110 8.29 -11.06 -9.38
CA TRP A 110 8.27 -10.40 -10.69
C TRP A 110 7.50 -11.24 -11.71
N TRP A 111 6.77 -10.57 -12.60
CA TRP A 111 5.93 -11.26 -13.59
C TRP A 111 6.77 -12.22 -14.46
N ASN A 112 7.94 -11.78 -14.90
CA ASN A 112 9.01 -12.63 -15.43
C ASN A 112 10.40 -12.07 -15.05
N ASP A 113 11.47 -12.68 -15.56
CA ASP A 113 12.86 -12.29 -15.32
C ASP A 113 13.27 -10.97 -16.00
N LYS A 114 12.51 -10.51 -17.01
CA LYS A 114 12.79 -9.28 -17.78
C LYS A 114 12.25 -8.00 -17.16
N VAL A 115 11.27 -8.09 -16.25
CA VAL A 115 10.61 -6.91 -15.67
C VAL A 115 11.62 -5.92 -15.09
N LEU A 116 12.53 -6.42 -14.24
CA LEU A 116 13.47 -5.57 -13.56
C LEU A 116 14.46 -4.89 -14.52
N ASP A 117 14.94 -5.62 -15.52
CA ASP A 117 15.86 -5.05 -16.52
C ASP A 117 15.16 -3.99 -17.36
N LYS A 118 13.89 -4.22 -17.74
CA LYS A 118 13.10 -3.23 -18.45
C LYS A 118 12.83 -1.97 -17.62
N LEU A 119 12.56 -2.10 -16.32
CA LEU A 119 12.40 -0.95 -15.43
C LEU A 119 13.70 -0.14 -15.30
N LYS A 120 14.87 -0.81 -15.25
CA LYS A 120 16.17 -0.13 -15.29
C LYS A 120 16.37 0.63 -16.60
N ASP A 121 16.07 0.01 -17.73
CA ASP A 121 16.17 0.67 -19.03
C ASP A 121 15.31 1.93 -19.10
N LEU A 122 14.05 1.85 -18.64
CA LEU A 122 13.15 3.00 -18.61
C LEU A 122 13.67 4.11 -17.69
N TYR A 123 14.15 3.74 -16.50
CA TYR A 123 14.76 4.69 -15.57
C TYR A 123 15.96 5.42 -16.20
N ASN A 124 16.87 4.67 -16.84
CA ASN A 124 18.05 5.18 -17.53
C ASN A 124 17.68 6.07 -18.73
N ASN A 125 16.57 5.78 -19.40
CA ASN A 125 16.01 6.59 -20.47
C ASN A 125 15.12 7.76 -19.98
N ASN A 126 15.24 8.12 -18.69
CA ASN A 126 14.60 9.26 -18.05
C ASN A 126 13.06 9.23 -18.06
N TYR A 127 12.48 8.04 -17.99
CA TYR A 127 11.04 7.90 -17.77
C TYR A 127 10.69 8.16 -16.31
N LEU A 128 9.56 8.84 -16.07
CA LEU A 128 8.80 8.67 -14.84
C LEU A 128 8.04 7.36 -14.91
N ILE A 129 8.17 6.55 -13.86
CA ILE A 129 7.50 5.25 -13.78
C ILE A 129 6.34 5.39 -12.79
N VAL A 130 5.14 5.02 -13.21
CA VAL A 130 3.94 5.16 -12.38
C VAL A 130 3.11 3.88 -12.42
N ILE A 131 2.64 3.45 -11.25
CA ILE A 131 1.80 2.26 -11.09
C ILE A 131 0.37 2.72 -10.78
N PHE A 132 -0.60 2.26 -11.57
CA PHE A 132 -2.03 2.50 -11.39
C PHE A 132 -2.75 1.18 -11.18
N SER A 133 -3.28 0.95 -9.97
CA SER A 133 -3.81 -0.38 -9.60
C SER A 133 -5.22 -0.36 -9.01
N ASN A 134 -6.08 -1.24 -9.49
CA ASN A 134 -7.46 -1.42 -9.04
C ASN A 134 -7.56 -2.41 -7.85
N GLN A 135 -7.39 -1.93 -6.63
CA GLN A 135 -7.30 -2.74 -5.40
C GLN A 135 -8.65 -3.00 -4.70
N GLY A 136 -9.54 -3.76 -5.35
CA GLY A 136 -10.89 -4.06 -4.84
C GLY A 136 -10.98 -4.85 -3.54
N GLY A 137 -9.87 -5.46 -3.08
CA GLY A 137 -9.76 -6.15 -1.80
C GLY A 137 -9.20 -5.31 -0.66
N VAL A 138 -8.74 -4.07 -0.94
CA VAL A 138 -8.01 -3.24 0.03
C VAL A 138 -8.92 -2.16 0.59
N VAL A 139 -9.10 -2.14 1.91
CA VAL A 139 -9.79 -1.03 2.60
C VAL A 139 -8.80 0.11 2.84
N ALA A 140 -9.15 1.33 2.46
CA ALA A 140 -8.35 2.53 2.69
C ALA A 140 -8.42 3.02 4.15
N THR A 141 -7.95 2.18 5.07
CA THR A 141 -7.84 2.49 6.49
C THR A 141 -6.49 1.97 6.98
N PRO A 142 -5.62 2.85 7.54
CA PRO A 142 -4.24 2.48 7.87
C PRO A 142 -4.09 1.27 8.80
N SER A 143 -5.05 1.08 9.71
CA SER A 143 -5.07 -0.04 10.67
C SER A 143 -5.69 -1.32 10.12
N SER A 144 -6.28 -1.30 8.92
CA SER A 144 -6.93 -2.50 8.38
C SER A 144 -5.91 -3.53 7.91
N LYS A 145 -6.19 -4.82 8.15
CA LYS A 145 -5.31 -5.93 7.73
C LYS A 145 -5.02 -5.89 6.23
N SER A 146 -6.02 -5.58 5.41
CA SER A 146 -5.86 -5.50 3.95
C SER A 146 -4.92 -4.37 3.53
N TYR A 147 -4.99 -3.20 4.18
CA TYR A 147 -4.09 -2.07 3.92
C TYR A 147 -2.65 -2.38 4.34
N LEU A 148 -2.48 -2.96 5.52
CA LEU A 148 -1.16 -3.34 6.03
C LEU A 148 -0.51 -4.39 5.13
N ASN A 149 -1.26 -5.39 4.68
CA ASN A 149 -0.76 -6.38 3.73
C ASN A 149 -0.40 -5.74 2.37
N PHE A 150 -1.25 -4.85 1.86
CA PHE A 150 -1.02 -4.17 0.58
C PHE A 150 0.24 -3.30 0.61
N THR A 151 0.38 -2.46 1.63
CA THR A 151 1.53 -1.57 1.78
C THR A 151 2.80 -2.36 2.11
N ALA A 152 2.74 -3.43 2.90
CA ALA A 152 3.89 -4.31 3.13
C ALA A 152 4.37 -4.99 1.84
N LYS A 153 3.45 -5.46 0.98
CA LYS A 153 3.78 -6.01 -0.35
C LYS A 153 4.55 -4.97 -1.17
N LEU A 154 4.00 -3.77 -1.32
CA LEU A 154 4.61 -2.72 -2.12
C LEU A 154 5.90 -2.15 -1.52
N ASN A 155 6.03 -2.13 -0.19
CA ASN A 155 7.28 -1.77 0.47
C ASN A 155 8.39 -2.81 0.15
N SER A 156 8.06 -4.10 0.12
CA SER A 156 9.07 -5.12 -0.26
C SER A 156 9.49 -5.00 -1.73
N ILE A 157 8.57 -4.66 -2.63
CA ILE A 157 8.89 -4.34 -4.03
C ILE A 157 9.77 -3.10 -4.12
N ALA A 158 9.47 -2.07 -3.31
CA ALA A 158 10.27 -0.85 -3.26
C ALA A 158 11.70 -1.09 -2.76
N GLU A 159 11.92 -2.01 -1.81
CA GLU A 159 13.28 -2.37 -1.38
C GLU A 159 14.08 -3.06 -2.51
N GLU A 160 13.45 -3.91 -3.33
CA GLU A 160 14.10 -4.47 -4.52
C GLU A 160 14.47 -3.36 -5.52
N LEU A 161 13.54 -2.46 -5.84
CA LEU A 161 13.79 -1.33 -6.74
C LEU A 161 14.88 -0.39 -6.20
N LYS A 162 14.96 -0.22 -4.89
CA LYS A 162 15.99 0.57 -4.21
C LYS A 162 17.36 -0.10 -4.28
N ALA A 163 17.44 -1.42 -4.10
CA ALA A 163 18.68 -2.18 -4.27
C ALA A 163 19.27 -2.04 -5.69
N HIS A 164 18.42 -1.72 -6.68
CA HIS A 164 18.81 -1.43 -8.06
C HIS A 164 18.90 0.06 -8.40
N ASN A 165 18.78 0.97 -7.43
CA ASN A 165 18.88 2.43 -7.60
C ASN A 165 17.85 3.05 -8.55
N ILE A 166 16.66 2.46 -8.69
CA ILE A 166 15.59 2.94 -9.59
C ILE A 166 14.32 3.40 -8.86
N LEU A 167 14.32 3.39 -7.52
CA LEU A 167 13.14 3.73 -6.72
C LEU A 167 12.71 5.20 -6.84
N GLU A 168 13.65 6.13 -7.08
CA GLU A 168 13.43 7.57 -6.92
C GLU A 168 12.46 8.20 -7.94
N ARG A 169 12.04 7.44 -8.95
CA ARG A 169 11.09 7.87 -10.00
C ARG A 169 9.86 6.98 -10.10
N ILE A 170 9.58 6.20 -9.05
CA ILE A 170 8.46 5.26 -9.03
C ILE A 170 7.38 5.78 -8.09
N SER A 171 6.23 6.12 -8.68
CA SER A 171 5.04 6.54 -7.94
C SER A 171 3.93 5.49 -8.06
N ILE A 172 3.10 5.38 -7.02
CA ILE A 172 2.02 4.40 -6.95
C ILE A 172 0.71 5.11 -6.61
N TYR A 173 -0.33 4.76 -7.36
CA TYR A 173 -1.71 5.18 -7.15
C TYR A 173 -2.60 3.94 -7.20
N ALA A 174 -3.38 3.73 -6.15
CA ALA A 174 -4.23 2.56 -6.01
C ALA A 174 -5.66 2.95 -5.64
N ALA A 175 -6.62 2.49 -6.45
CA ALA A 175 -8.05 2.62 -6.23
C ALA A 175 -8.55 1.48 -5.31
N PRO A 176 -8.81 1.76 -4.03
CA PRO A 176 -9.16 0.76 -3.02
C PRO A 176 -10.61 0.28 -3.17
N LYS A 177 -11.02 -0.62 -2.28
CA LYS A 177 -12.39 -1.10 -2.13
C LYS A 177 -13.33 0.04 -1.72
N LYS A 178 -14.43 0.20 -2.47
CA LYS A 178 -15.57 1.01 -2.06
C LYS A 178 -16.18 0.48 -0.74
N PRO A 179 -16.31 1.32 0.32
CA PRO A 179 -16.98 0.93 1.55
C PRO A 179 -18.41 0.43 1.29
N SER A 180 -18.83 -0.61 2.01
CA SER A 180 -20.23 -1.06 1.96
C SER A 180 -21.12 0.01 2.61
N VAL A 181 -22.03 0.60 1.84
CA VAL A 181 -22.95 1.63 2.34
C VAL A 181 -23.98 0.96 3.26
N LYS A 182 -23.82 1.12 4.57
CA LYS A 182 -24.89 0.83 5.55
C LYS A 182 -25.30 2.15 6.20
N SER A 183 -26.36 2.77 5.67
CA SER A 183 -27.19 3.84 6.25
C SER A 183 -26.79 5.34 6.09
N ARG A 184 -27.72 6.06 5.42
CA ARG A 184 -28.34 7.39 5.73
C ARG A 184 -27.45 8.63 5.87
N ASN A 185 -26.97 9.13 4.74
CA ASN A 185 -26.97 10.56 4.37
C ASN A 185 -26.70 10.64 2.85
N SER A 186 -27.71 10.93 2.03
CA SER A 186 -27.63 10.66 0.58
C SER A 186 -26.57 11.50 -0.13
N SER A 187 -26.41 12.79 0.20
CA SER A 187 -25.52 13.68 -0.55
C SER A 187 -24.02 13.38 -0.39
N ILE A 188 -23.57 13.06 0.83
CA ILE A 188 -22.16 12.69 1.09
C ILE A 188 -21.86 11.28 0.54
N SER A 189 -22.86 10.39 0.59
CA SER A 189 -22.78 9.06 -0.01
C SER A 189 -22.49 9.18 -1.51
N THR A 190 -23.29 9.93 -2.27
CA THR A 190 -23.19 10.02 -3.73
C THR A 190 -21.83 10.54 -4.21
N ILE A 191 -21.33 11.64 -3.62
CA ILE A 191 -20.00 12.18 -3.96
C ILE A 191 -18.91 11.13 -3.72
N SER A 192 -18.98 10.37 -2.62
CA SER A 192 -18.01 9.31 -2.36
C SER A 192 -18.10 8.20 -3.41
N GLU A 193 -19.30 7.81 -3.84
CA GLU A 193 -19.48 6.79 -4.88
C GLU A 193 -18.90 7.23 -6.22
N GLU A 194 -19.18 8.47 -6.64
CA GLU A 194 -18.64 9.07 -7.86
C GLU A 194 -17.12 9.15 -7.80
N MET A 195 -16.55 9.54 -6.66
CA MET A 195 -15.10 9.60 -6.49
C MET A 195 -14.45 8.20 -6.51
N HIS A 196 -15.10 7.19 -5.93
CA HIS A 196 -14.65 5.78 -6.03
C HIS A 196 -14.68 5.29 -7.47
N ALA A 197 -15.75 5.59 -8.21
CA ALA A 197 -15.85 5.24 -9.63
C ALA A 197 -14.77 5.95 -10.45
N LYS A 198 -14.62 7.28 -10.27
CA LYS A 198 -13.64 8.10 -10.98
C LYS A 198 -12.20 7.62 -10.77
N MET A 199 -11.85 7.13 -9.57
CA MET A 199 -10.50 6.65 -9.28
C MET A 199 -10.21 5.27 -9.86
N ARG A 200 -11.23 4.49 -10.21
CA ARG A 200 -11.06 3.09 -10.62
C ARG A 200 -10.96 3.01 -12.15
N LYS A 201 -9.91 2.34 -12.65
CA LYS A 201 -9.79 2.06 -14.09
C LYS A 201 -11.05 1.34 -14.60
N PRO A 202 -11.61 1.72 -15.76
CA PRO A 202 -10.99 2.54 -16.81
C PRO A 202 -11.12 4.07 -16.66
N GLU A 203 -11.68 4.59 -15.58
CA GLU A 203 -11.77 6.03 -15.33
C GLU A 203 -10.40 6.66 -15.05
N THR A 204 -10.24 7.96 -15.35
CA THR A 204 -8.94 8.64 -15.39
C THR A 204 -8.47 9.22 -14.05
N GLY A 205 -9.23 9.07 -12.96
CA GLY A 205 -9.01 9.83 -11.72
C GLY A 205 -7.63 9.64 -11.10
N MET A 206 -7.02 8.45 -11.19
CA MET A 206 -5.64 8.25 -10.74
C MET A 206 -4.63 9.00 -11.61
N TRP A 207 -4.82 9.02 -12.94
CA TRP A 207 -3.98 9.77 -13.86
C TRP A 207 -4.10 11.28 -13.65
N ASP A 208 -5.32 11.81 -13.55
CA ASP A 208 -5.57 13.21 -13.24
C ASP A 208 -4.85 13.62 -11.95
N THR A 209 -4.90 12.74 -10.93
CA THR A 209 -4.25 12.96 -9.65
C THR A 209 -2.73 12.96 -9.78
N PHE A 210 -2.17 12.04 -10.56
CA PHE A 210 -0.75 12.00 -10.89
C PHE A 210 -0.29 13.31 -11.53
N LEU A 211 -1.00 13.82 -12.54
CA LEU A 211 -0.68 15.10 -13.18
C LEU A 211 -0.73 16.29 -12.21
N LEU A 212 -1.71 16.31 -11.30
CA LEU A 212 -1.79 17.34 -10.26
C LEU A 212 -0.62 17.25 -9.27
N ASP A 213 -0.22 16.03 -8.91
CA ASP A 213 0.87 15.82 -7.97
C ASP A 213 2.24 16.11 -8.63
N LEU A 214 2.42 15.92 -9.94
CA LEU A 214 3.60 16.42 -10.69
C LEU A 214 3.75 17.94 -10.55
N LYS A 215 2.67 18.68 -10.82
CA LYS A 215 2.66 20.15 -10.72
C LYS A 215 3.00 20.64 -9.30
N LYS A 216 2.44 19.99 -8.28
CA LYS A 216 2.74 20.32 -6.86
C LYS A 216 4.21 20.06 -6.49
N ASN A 217 4.87 19.13 -7.17
CA ASN A 217 6.30 18.84 -6.98
C ASN A 217 7.19 19.64 -7.95
N GLY A 218 6.67 20.71 -8.57
CA GLY A 218 7.44 21.62 -9.42
C GLY A 218 7.73 21.11 -10.82
N ILE A 219 7.12 20.00 -11.24
CA ILE A 219 7.18 19.51 -12.62
C ILE A 219 6.01 20.12 -13.39
N THR A 220 6.33 21.11 -14.22
CA THR A 220 5.34 21.87 -14.99
C THR A 220 5.38 21.58 -16.49
N GLN A 221 6.36 20.78 -16.95
CA GLN A 221 6.46 20.32 -18.32
C GLN A 221 5.28 19.42 -18.69
N ASP A 222 4.88 19.46 -19.96
CA ASP A 222 3.84 18.60 -20.49
C ASP A 222 4.33 17.16 -20.69
N ILE A 223 3.39 16.21 -20.77
CA ILE A 223 3.68 14.81 -21.05
C ILE A 223 3.97 14.62 -22.54
N ASP A 224 5.03 13.89 -22.86
CA ASP A 224 5.28 13.37 -24.19
C ASP A 224 4.39 12.15 -24.44
N TYR A 225 3.16 12.38 -24.90
CA TYR A 225 2.20 11.30 -25.15
C TYR A 225 2.63 10.35 -26.28
N MET A 226 3.56 10.75 -27.16
CA MET A 226 4.04 9.89 -28.26
C MET A 226 5.04 8.85 -27.76
N ASP A 227 5.92 9.25 -26.83
CA ASP A 227 6.91 8.36 -26.23
C ASP A 227 6.47 7.78 -24.87
N SER A 228 5.25 8.09 -24.41
CA SER A 228 4.66 7.54 -23.19
C SER A 228 3.68 6.41 -23.49
N PHE A 229 3.56 5.48 -22.55
CA PHE A 229 2.73 4.28 -22.73
C PHE A 229 2.17 3.77 -21.40
N PHE A 230 1.10 2.98 -21.49
CA PHE A 230 0.51 2.24 -20.39
C PHE A 230 0.62 0.74 -20.65
N VAL A 231 1.08 -0.01 -19.65
CA VAL A 231 1.19 -1.48 -19.71
C VAL A 231 0.18 -2.12 -18.77
N GLY A 232 -0.58 -3.09 -19.25
CA GLY A 232 -1.56 -3.79 -18.43
C GLY A 232 -2.00 -5.13 -19.03
N ASP A 233 -2.40 -6.07 -18.20
CA ASP A 233 -2.88 -7.39 -18.61
C ASP A 233 -4.38 -7.43 -18.92
N ALA A 234 -5.17 -6.46 -18.44
CA ALA A 234 -6.59 -6.35 -18.74
C ALA A 234 -6.82 -5.72 -20.13
N ALA A 235 -6.42 -6.44 -21.18
CA ALA A 235 -6.40 -5.99 -22.57
C ALA A 235 -7.69 -6.33 -23.36
N GLY A 236 -8.70 -6.94 -22.71
CA GLY A 236 -9.95 -7.32 -23.37
C GLY A 236 -9.85 -8.53 -24.31
N ARG A 237 -8.78 -9.34 -24.18
CA ARG A 237 -8.62 -10.60 -24.93
C ARG A 237 -9.60 -11.66 -24.40
N SER A 238 -9.84 -12.72 -25.17
CA SER A 238 -10.83 -13.77 -24.82
C SER A 238 -10.59 -14.46 -23.47
N LYS A 239 -9.36 -14.43 -22.95
CA LYS A 239 -8.99 -15.01 -21.64
C LYS A 239 -8.79 -13.96 -20.55
N ASP A 240 -8.86 -12.67 -20.88
CA ASP A 240 -8.68 -11.61 -19.89
C ASP A 240 -9.93 -11.48 -19.03
N PHE A 241 -9.74 -11.17 -17.75
CA PHE A 241 -10.84 -10.94 -16.82
C PHE A 241 -11.60 -9.64 -17.10
N SER A 242 -10.93 -8.66 -17.72
CA SER A 242 -11.45 -7.32 -17.99
C SER A 242 -10.68 -6.67 -19.15
N ASP A 243 -11.19 -5.54 -19.63
CA ASP A 243 -10.60 -4.61 -20.58
C ASP A 243 -10.21 -3.26 -19.91
N SER A 244 -10.16 -3.22 -18.58
CA SER A 244 -10.00 -1.95 -17.85
C SER A 244 -8.68 -1.23 -18.17
N ASP A 245 -7.62 -1.97 -18.51
CA ASP A 245 -6.31 -1.38 -18.78
C ASP A 245 -6.22 -0.76 -20.17
N VAL A 246 -6.73 -1.47 -21.20
CA VAL A 246 -6.78 -0.94 -22.57
C VAL A 246 -7.75 0.25 -22.69
N LEU A 247 -8.86 0.22 -21.95
CA LEU A 247 -9.78 1.36 -21.89
C LEU A 247 -9.18 2.53 -21.09
N PHE A 248 -8.49 2.26 -19.98
CA PHE A 248 -7.80 3.30 -19.22
C PHE A 248 -6.75 4.01 -20.07
N SER A 249 -5.87 3.26 -20.76
CA SER A 249 -4.83 3.83 -21.62
C SER A 249 -5.42 4.71 -22.72
N LYS A 250 -6.52 4.27 -23.34
CA LYS A 250 -7.27 5.07 -24.33
C LYS A 250 -7.80 6.37 -23.71
N ASN A 251 -8.39 6.30 -22.53
CA ASN A 251 -8.98 7.46 -21.85
C ASN A 251 -7.93 8.50 -21.42
N ILE A 252 -6.70 8.07 -21.13
CA ILE A 252 -5.58 8.96 -20.79
C ILE A 252 -4.67 9.26 -21.99
N ASN A 253 -5.06 8.83 -23.20
CA ASN A 253 -4.33 9.04 -24.45
C ASN A 253 -2.88 8.50 -24.46
N LEU A 254 -2.64 7.36 -23.80
CA LEU A 254 -1.35 6.65 -23.84
C LEU A 254 -1.42 5.45 -24.76
N LYS A 255 -0.30 5.17 -25.45
CA LYS A 255 -0.12 3.91 -26.17
C LYS A 255 -0.29 2.73 -25.22
N PHE A 256 -1.14 1.76 -25.59
CA PHE A 256 -1.29 0.53 -24.83
C PHE A 256 -0.25 -0.51 -25.25
N ILE A 257 0.30 -1.23 -24.28
CA ILE A 257 1.22 -2.36 -24.49
C ILE A 257 0.85 -3.46 -23.48
N THR A 258 0.89 -4.72 -23.88
CA THR A 258 0.69 -5.85 -22.95
C THR A 258 2.00 -6.23 -22.24
N PRO A 259 1.95 -6.89 -21.07
CA PRO A 259 3.16 -7.37 -20.39
C PRO A 259 3.98 -8.31 -21.29
N GLU A 260 3.29 -9.15 -22.06
CA GLU A 260 3.92 -10.07 -23.02
C GLU A 260 4.66 -9.35 -24.15
N GLU A 261 4.21 -8.15 -24.56
CA GLU A 261 4.90 -7.37 -25.58
C GLU A 261 6.12 -6.62 -25.01
N LEU A 262 6.00 -6.07 -23.79
CA LEU A 262 7.06 -5.23 -23.21
C LEU A 262 8.21 -6.05 -22.62
N PHE A 263 7.91 -7.16 -21.95
CA PHE A 263 8.87 -7.95 -21.18
C PHE A 263 9.33 -9.21 -21.93
N THR A 264 9.75 -9.03 -23.18
CA THR A 264 10.32 -10.09 -24.03
C THR A 264 11.85 -10.11 -23.99
#